data_AF-A0A957I6Z5-F1
#
_entry.id   AF-A0A957I6Z5-F1
#
_cell.length_a   1.000
_cell.length_b   1.000
_cell.length_c   1.000
_cell.angle_alpha   90.00
_cell.angle_beta   90.00
_cell.angle_gamma   90.00
#
_symmetry.space_group_name_H-M   'P 1'
#
loop_
_entity.id
_entity.type
_entity.pdbx_description
1 polymer ?
#
loop_
_entity_poly.entity_id
_entity_poly.type
_entity_poly.pdbx_seq_one_letter_code
_entity_poly.pdbx_strand_id
1 'polypeptide(L)'
;MTLNISPEQMAEYRASYKKRQAAERQKLDERFERAWEVARRGADLLRAQFKAEKVVVFGSLTNRELFHIRSDIDLAVWGLPDKQYFRASGAVLDISPEFLVDLVPFTDASNSLRRTIETEGIEL
;
A
#
# COMPACT_ATOMS: atom_id res chain seq x y z
N MET A 1 4.44 -42.04 5.29
CA MET A 1 3.53 -42.19 4.14
C MET A 1 4.10 -41.39 2.98
N THR A 2 4.65 -42.05 1.96
CA THR A 2 5.04 -41.42 0.70
C THR A 2 3.80 -41.27 -0.17
N LEU A 3 3.44 -40.03 -0.52
CA LEU A 3 2.38 -39.75 -1.50
C LEU A 3 2.85 -40.24 -2.87
N ASN A 4 2.26 -41.35 -3.33
CA ASN A 4 2.51 -41.87 -4.68
C ASN A 4 1.60 -41.11 -5.66
N ILE A 5 2.06 -39.96 -6.15
CA ILE A 5 1.34 -39.12 -7.11
C ILE A 5 1.68 -39.60 -8.52
N SER A 6 0.67 -39.97 -9.31
CA SER A 6 0.89 -40.38 -10.70
C SER A 6 1.36 -39.19 -11.56
N PRO A 7 2.08 -39.43 -12.68
CA PRO A 7 2.46 -38.36 -13.60
C PRO A 7 1.28 -37.53 -14.12
N GLU A 8 0.12 -38.16 -14.30
CA GLU A 8 -1.14 -37.52 -14.72
C GLU A 8 -1.72 -36.64 -13.61
N GLN A 9 -1.81 -37.16 -12.38
CA GLN A 9 -2.23 -36.38 -11.21
C GLN A 9 -1.30 -35.18 -10.97
N MET A 10 0.00 -35.36 -11.19
CA MET A 10 0.98 -34.27 -11.11
C MET A 10 0.80 -33.24 -12.25
N ALA A 11 0.43 -33.68 -13.46
CA ALA A 11 0.16 -32.77 -14.58
C ALA A 11 -1.09 -31.93 -14.33
N GLU A 12 -2.17 -32.54 -13.84
CA GLU A 12 -3.41 -31.85 -13.46
C GLU A 12 -3.18 -30.87 -12.28
N TYR A 13 -2.41 -31.28 -11.27
CA TYR A 13 -1.97 -30.40 -10.20
C TYR A 13 -1.18 -29.19 -10.73
N ARG A 14 -0.20 -29.40 -11.62
CA ARG A 14 0.57 -28.30 -12.21
C ARG A 14 -0.31 -27.35 -13.02
N ALA A 15 -1.27 -27.86 -13.79
CA ALA A 15 -2.18 -27.03 -14.57
C ALA A 15 -3.09 -26.17 -13.66
N SER A 16 -3.71 -26.78 -12.65
CA SER A 16 -4.54 -26.07 -11.67
C SER A 16 -3.75 -25.07 -10.82
N TYR A 17 -2.51 -25.41 -10.43
CA TYR A 17 -1.59 -24.51 -9.74
C TYR A 17 -1.24 -23.28 -10.59
N LYS A 18 -0.84 -23.48 -11.85
CA LYS A 18 -0.55 -22.37 -12.78
C LYS A 18 -1.76 -21.45 -12.98
N LYS A 19 -2.97 -22.01 -13.11
CA LYS A 19 -4.20 -21.21 -13.26
C LYS A 19 -4.49 -20.37 -12.01
N ARG A 20 -4.33 -20.95 -10.81
CA ARG A 20 -4.47 -20.23 -9.54
C ARG A 20 -3.45 -19.11 -9.40
N GLN A 21 -2.19 -19.40 -9.69
CA GLN A 21 -1.11 -18.42 -9.61
C GLN A 21 -1.35 -17.24 -10.56
N ALA A 22 -1.82 -17.49 -11.79
CA ALA A 22 -2.16 -16.43 -12.73
C ALA A 22 -3.33 -15.56 -12.22
N ALA A 23 -4.37 -16.18 -11.68
CA ALA A 23 -5.52 -15.46 -11.11
C ALA A 23 -5.15 -14.66 -9.85
N GLU A 24 -4.30 -15.20 -8.98
CA GLU A 24 -3.78 -14.50 -7.81
C GLU A 24 -2.92 -13.30 -8.20
N ARG A 25 -2.07 -13.46 -9.22
CA ARG A 25 -1.26 -12.38 -9.76
C ARG A 25 -2.13 -11.25 -10.33
N GLN A 26 -3.14 -11.59 -11.13
CA GLN A 26 -4.07 -10.61 -11.66
C GLN A 26 -4.78 -9.84 -10.55
N LYS A 27 -5.30 -10.54 -9.51
CA LYS A 27 -5.93 -9.88 -8.36
C LYS A 27 -4.98 -8.95 -7.62
N LEU A 28 -3.71 -9.34 -7.51
CA LEU A 28 -2.68 -8.51 -6.87
C LEU A 28 -2.35 -7.27 -7.71
N ASP A 29 -2.26 -7.40 -9.03
CA ASP A 29 -2.06 -6.26 -9.95
C ASP A 29 -3.24 -5.29 -9.85
N GLU A 30 -4.48 -5.78 -9.91
CA GLU A 30 -5.67 -4.94 -9.76
C GLU A 30 -5.73 -4.25 -8.39
N ARG A 31 -5.32 -4.95 -7.31
CA ARG A 31 -5.24 -4.35 -5.97
C ARG A 31 -4.15 -3.27 -5.91
N PHE A 32 -3.00 -3.49 -6.55
CA PHE A 32 -1.90 -2.52 -6.58
C PHE A 32 -2.34 -1.20 -7.24
N GLU A 33 -3.03 -1.28 -8.38
CA GLU A 33 -3.55 -0.08 -9.06
C GLU A 33 -4.58 0.67 -8.19
N ARG A 34 -5.52 -0.05 -7.56
CA ARG A 34 -6.49 0.57 -6.63
C ARG A 34 -5.81 1.21 -5.42
N ALA A 35 -4.74 0.60 -4.90
CA ALA A 35 -3.98 1.18 -3.80
C ALA A 35 -3.37 2.54 -4.19
N TRP A 36 -2.81 2.64 -5.40
CA TRP A 36 -2.31 3.91 -5.94
C TRP A 36 -3.39 4.96 -6.14
N GLU A 37 -4.58 4.56 -6.60
CA GLU A 37 -5.73 5.47 -6.70
C GLU A 37 -6.16 5.99 -5.33
N VAL A 38 -6.21 5.11 -4.32
CA VAL A 38 -6.54 5.49 -2.94
C VAL A 38 -5.47 6.42 -2.35
N ALA A 39 -4.18 6.13 -2.57
CA ALA A 39 -3.07 6.97 -2.12
C ALA A 39 -3.17 8.40 -2.69
N ARG A 40 -3.42 8.52 -4.00
CA ARG A 40 -3.63 9.82 -4.67
C ARG A 40 -4.83 10.58 -4.10
N ARG A 41 -5.97 9.90 -3.92
CA ARG A 41 -7.15 10.51 -3.27
C ARG A 41 -6.85 10.97 -1.85
N GLY A 42 -6.05 10.21 -1.10
CA GLY A 42 -5.61 10.55 0.25
C GLY A 42 -4.75 11.82 0.25
N ALA A 43 -3.80 11.91 -0.67
CA ALA A 43 -2.97 13.10 -0.86
C ALA A 43 -3.80 14.34 -1.20
N ASP A 44 -4.74 14.22 -2.14
CA ASP A 44 -5.64 15.32 -2.52
C ASP A 44 -6.50 15.78 -1.34
N LEU A 45 -7.03 14.84 -0.56
CA LEU A 45 -7.80 15.14 0.65
C LEU A 45 -6.96 15.89 1.68
N LEU A 46 -5.73 15.43 1.94
CA LEU A 46 -4.80 16.07 2.87
C LEU A 46 -4.45 17.51 2.45
N ARG A 47 -4.20 17.74 1.16
CA ARG A 47 -3.95 19.09 0.61
C ARG A 47 -5.18 19.98 0.72
N ALA A 48 -6.34 19.47 0.29
CA ALA A 48 -7.55 20.27 0.19
C ALA A 48 -8.07 20.70 1.58
N GLN A 49 -8.16 19.75 2.51
CA GLN A 49 -8.83 19.95 3.80
C GLN A 49 -7.87 20.35 4.92
N PHE A 50 -6.64 19.84 4.90
CA PHE A 50 -5.67 20.02 5.99
C PHE A 50 -4.50 20.93 5.60
N LYS A 51 -4.46 21.40 4.35
CA LYS A 51 -3.41 22.28 3.81
C LYS A 51 -2.01 21.68 3.95
N ALA A 52 -1.91 20.35 3.84
CA ALA A 52 -0.65 19.66 3.77
C ALA A 52 0.22 20.26 2.66
N GLU A 53 1.48 20.56 2.98
CA GLU A 53 2.43 21.20 2.06
C GLU A 53 2.98 20.19 1.06
N LYS A 54 3.18 18.95 1.52
CA LYS A 54 3.71 17.84 0.74
C LYS A 54 3.11 16.53 1.24
N VAL A 55 2.82 15.61 0.32
CA VAL A 55 2.40 14.24 0.62
C VAL A 55 3.23 13.29 -0.22
N VAL A 56 3.82 12.28 0.42
CA VAL A 56 4.66 11.26 -0.21
C VAL A 56 4.13 9.90 0.16
N VAL A 57 3.93 9.03 -0.84
CA VAL A 57 3.71 7.61 -0.57
C VAL A 57 5.05 6.91 -0.41
N PHE A 58 5.15 6.02 0.58
CA PHE A 58 6.33 5.20 0.83
C PHE A 58 5.92 3.76 1.14
N GLY A 59 6.86 2.94 1.62
CA GLY A 59 6.58 1.58 2.05
C GLY A 59 6.31 0.64 0.88
N SER A 60 5.49 -0.39 1.12
CA SER A 60 5.34 -1.48 0.15
C SER A 60 4.72 -1.05 -1.20
N LEU A 61 3.98 0.06 -1.22
CA LEU A 61 3.31 0.53 -2.44
C LEU A 61 4.29 1.11 -3.49
N THR A 62 5.46 1.59 -3.07
CA THR A 62 6.49 2.11 -4.01
C THR A 62 7.30 1.00 -4.67
N ASN A 63 7.20 -0.25 -4.18
CA ASN A 63 7.89 -1.40 -4.74
C ASN A 63 6.94 -2.57 -4.99
N ARG A 64 6.66 -2.84 -6.27
CA ARG A 64 5.76 -3.91 -6.70
C ARG A 64 6.13 -5.30 -6.17
N GLU A 65 7.40 -5.58 -5.91
CA GLU A 65 7.85 -6.87 -5.35
C GLU A 65 7.54 -7.02 -3.86
N LEU A 66 7.44 -5.90 -3.13
CA LEU A 66 7.10 -5.88 -1.70
C LEU A 66 5.59 -5.83 -1.46
N PHE A 67 4.81 -5.32 -2.42
CA PHE A 67 3.36 -5.22 -2.30
C PHE A 67 2.68 -6.60 -2.35
N HIS A 68 1.80 -6.87 -1.37
CA HIS A 68 1.04 -8.10 -1.28
C HIS A 68 -0.43 -7.86 -0.89
N ILE A 69 -1.22 -8.94 -0.85
CA ILE A 69 -2.68 -8.86 -0.64
C ILE A 69 -3.12 -8.21 0.69
N ARG A 70 -2.19 -8.06 1.65
CA ARG A 70 -2.43 -7.47 2.97
C ARG A 70 -1.72 -6.13 3.17
N SER A 71 -1.04 -5.63 2.14
CA SER A 71 -0.41 -4.31 2.20
C SER A 71 -1.45 -3.23 2.47
N ASP A 72 -1.07 -2.34 3.36
CA ASP A 72 -1.62 -1.01 3.63
C ASP A 72 -1.03 0.02 2.66
N ILE A 73 -1.41 1.28 2.87
CA ILE A 73 -0.92 2.44 2.13
C ILE A 73 -0.27 3.39 3.11
N ASP A 74 1.03 3.60 2.98
CA ASP A 74 1.80 4.49 3.85
C ASP A 74 1.94 5.89 3.22
N LEU A 75 1.41 6.91 3.88
CA LEU A 75 1.54 8.31 3.46
C LEU A 75 2.33 9.12 4.49
N ALA A 76 3.41 9.74 4.04
CA ALA A 76 4.14 10.75 4.81
C ALA A 76 3.62 12.15 4.45
N VAL A 77 3.45 13.02 5.46
CA VAL A 77 2.87 14.36 5.29
C VAL A 77 3.73 15.44 5.93
N TRP A 78 3.87 16.57 5.23
CA TRP A 78 4.54 17.79 5.72
C TRP A 78 3.51 18.91 5.89
N GLY A 79 3.82 19.84 6.79
CA GLY A 79 2.99 21.02 7.05
C GLY A 79 1.67 20.71 7.75
N LEU A 80 1.50 19.50 8.31
CA LEU A 80 0.32 19.13 9.07
C LEU A 80 0.49 19.57 10.53
N PRO A 81 -0.34 20.50 11.06
CA PRO A 81 -0.23 20.90 12.46
C PRO A 81 -0.71 19.77 13.39
N ASP A 82 -0.02 19.55 14.52
CA ASP A 82 -0.31 18.47 15.49
C ASP A 82 -1.79 18.40 15.90
N LYS A 83 -2.41 19.55 16.12
CA LYS A 83 -3.84 19.67 16.50
C LYS A 83 -4.81 19.12 15.43
N GLN A 84 -4.35 18.95 14.20
CA GLN A 84 -5.13 18.42 13.09
C GLN A 84 -4.80 16.95 12.80
N TYR A 85 -3.73 16.40 13.36
CA TYR A 85 -3.25 15.06 13.05
C TYR A 85 -4.35 14.00 13.15
N PHE A 86 -4.99 13.86 14.31
CA PHE A 86 -6.03 12.84 14.49
C PHE A 86 -7.24 13.03 13.56
N ARG A 87 -7.57 14.28 13.18
CA ARG A 87 -8.64 14.56 12.21
C ARG A 87 -8.22 14.17 10.80
N ALA A 88 -6.97 14.42 10.43
CA ALA A 88 -6.41 14.01 9.14
C ALA A 88 -6.31 12.49 9.04
N SER A 89 -5.79 11.82 10.08
CA SER A 89 -5.74 10.36 10.18
C SER A 89 -7.12 9.73 10.03
N GLY A 90 -8.13 10.24 10.75
CA GLY A 90 -9.52 9.76 10.60
C GLY A 90 -10.05 9.94 9.18
N ALA A 91 -9.79 11.08 8.55
CA ALA A 91 -10.29 11.36 7.21
C ALA A 91 -9.63 10.49 6.12
N VAL A 92 -8.35 10.15 6.27
CA VAL A 92 -7.68 9.21 5.35
C VAL A 92 -8.05 7.76 5.63
N LEU A 93 -8.33 7.38 6.87
CA LEU A 93 -8.85 6.04 7.20
C LEU A 93 -10.20 5.78 6.55
N ASP A 94 -11.07 6.80 6.47
CA ASP A 94 -12.41 6.68 5.89
C ASP A 94 -12.41 6.67 4.34
N ILE A 95 -11.26 6.83 3.70
CA ILE A 95 -11.20 7.04 2.25
C ILE A 95 -11.54 5.79 1.43
N SER A 96 -11.29 4.62 2.02
CA SER A 96 -11.49 3.31 1.40
C SER A 96 -11.76 2.24 2.45
N PRO A 97 -12.81 1.42 2.29
CA PRO A 97 -13.02 0.25 3.15
C PRO A 97 -12.06 -0.91 2.80
N GLU A 98 -11.32 -0.85 1.69
CA GLU A 98 -10.44 -1.92 1.20
C GLU A 98 -8.97 -1.75 1.64
N PHE A 99 -8.58 -0.56 2.09
CA PHE A 99 -7.20 -0.23 2.42
C PHE A 99 -7.15 0.53 3.74
N LEU A 100 -6.24 0.09 4.61
CA LEU A 100 -5.78 0.92 5.71
C LEU A 100 -4.78 1.92 5.15
N VAL A 101 -4.97 3.19 5.48
CA VAL A 101 -4.03 4.26 5.13
C VAL A 101 -3.35 4.70 6.40
N ASP A 102 -2.05 4.43 6.53
CA ASP A 102 -1.23 4.94 7.63
C ASP A 102 -0.70 6.33 7.28
N LEU A 103 -0.84 7.27 8.21
CA LEU A 103 -0.46 8.65 8.03
C LEU A 103 0.68 9.01 8.99
N VAL A 104 1.83 9.35 8.44
CA VAL A 104 3.03 9.68 9.20
C VAL A 104 3.38 11.16 9.05
N PRO A 105 3.33 11.97 10.12
CA PRO A 105 3.88 13.31 10.11
C PRO A 105 5.39 13.23 9.95
N PHE A 106 5.93 13.78 8.86
CA PHE A 106 7.35 13.62 8.54
C PHE A 106 8.26 14.23 9.62
N THR A 107 7.84 15.34 10.22
CA THR A 107 8.59 16.04 11.28
C THR A 107 8.70 15.26 12.58
N ASP A 108 7.86 14.24 12.77
CA ASP A 108 7.79 13.45 14.00
C ASP A 108 8.33 12.03 13.79
N ALA A 109 8.52 11.63 12.54
CA ALA A 109 9.12 10.36 12.16
C ALA A 109 10.55 10.22 12.68
N SER A 110 10.98 8.99 12.96
CA SER A 110 12.37 8.68 13.33
C SER A 110 13.33 8.99 12.17
N ASN A 111 14.61 9.22 12.49
CA ASN A 111 15.61 9.53 11.46
C ASN A 111 15.75 8.43 10.40
N SER A 112 15.64 7.15 10.79
CA SER A 112 15.67 6.04 9.85
C SER A 112 14.46 6.07 8.91
N LEU A 113 13.27 6.34 9.44
CA LEU A 113 12.05 6.39 8.66
C LEU A 113 12.04 7.59 7.69
N ARG A 114 12.49 8.77 8.13
CA ARG A 114 12.66 9.94 7.25
C ARG A 114 13.58 9.63 6.08
N ARG A 115 14.71 8.96 6.37
CA ARG A 115 15.65 8.55 5.31
C ARG A 115 14.97 7.63 4.30
N THR A 116 14.22 6.62 4.76
CA THR A 116 13.45 5.74 3.87
C THR A 116 12.45 6.52 3.03
N ILE A 117 11.67 7.43 3.64
CA ILE A 117 10.69 8.27 2.93
C ILE A 117 11.38 9.14 1.87
N GLU A 118 12.53 9.73 2.18
CA GLU A 118 13.27 10.58 1.24
C GLU A 118 13.93 9.78 0.10
N THR A 119 14.37 8.54 0.35
CA THR A 119 15.08 7.74 -0.66
C THR A 119 14.16 6.90 -1.53
N GLU A 120 13.06 6.39 -0.97
CA GLU A 120 12.17 5.42 -1.63
C GLU A 120 10.78 5.98 -1.89
N GLY A 121 10.45 7.12 -1.28
CA GLY A 121 9.14 7.72 -1.39
C GLY A 121 8.89 8.37 -2.75
N ILE A 122 7.62 8.35 -3.16
CA ILE A 122 7.13 8.98 -4.38
C ILE A 122 6.20 10.12 -3.98
N GLU A 123 6.53 11.34 -4.37
CA GLU A 123 5.67 12.51 -4.13
C GLU A 123 4.40 12.41 -4.98
N LEU A 124 3.25 12.61 -4.33
CA LEU A 124 1.92 12.55 -4.95
C LEU A 124 1.40 13.94 -5.32
#